data_AF-A0A2G9MRP1-F1
#
_entry.id   AF-A0A2G9MRP1-F1
#
_cell.length_a   1.000
_cell.length_b   1.000
_cell.length_c   1.000
_cell.angle_alpha   90.00
_cell.angle_beta   90.00
_cell.angle_gamma   90.00
#
_symmetry.space_group_name_H-M   'P 1'
#
loop_
_entity.id
_entity.type
_entity.pdbx_description
1 polymer ?
#
loop_
_entity_poly.entity_id
_entity_poly.type
_entity_poly.pdbx_seq_one_letter_code
_entity_poly.pdbx_strand_id
1 'polypeptide(L)'
;MEQIQDINRETYDHVTQTEYTVKIEPGLNEEVVRLISKEKNEPEWMLQKRLECLKLYNKMPMPNWGPSLTDLDINKITFFATADAKKNARSWDDVPENIKQTFEKLGIPEAERKSLAGAGAQFESNTIYHNLKKE
;
A
#
# COMPACT_ATOMS: atom_id res chain seq x y z
N MET A 1 0.11 -29.54 -22.84
CA MET A 1 0.20 -28.82 -21.55
C MET A 1 1.38 -27.90 -21.70
N GLU A 2 1.11 -26.64 -22.01
CA GLU A 2 2.14 -25.62 -22.21
C GLU A 2 2.85 -25.44 -20.86
N GLN A 3 4.15 -25.74 -20.82
CA GLN A 3 4.97 -25.48 -19.64
C GLN A 3 4.97 -23.96 -19.44
N ILE A 4 4.29 -23.50 -18.39
CA ILE A 4 4.40 -22.12 -17.92
C ILE A 4 5.89 -21.94 -17.62
N GLN A 5 6.57 -21.09 -18.40
CA GLN A 5 7.95 -20.72 -18.11
C GLN A 5 7.99 -20.17 -16.68
N ASP A 6 8.84 -20.74 -15.83
CA ASP A 6 9.08 -20.21 -14.49
C ASP A 6 9.51 -18.76 -14.64
N ILE A 7 8.63 -17.85 -14.22
CA ILE A 7 8.94 -16.42 -14.17
C ILE A 7 10.05 -16.30 -13.13
N ASN A 8 11.22 -15.80 -13.53
CA ASN A 8 12.26 -15.47 -12.56
C ASN A 8 11.72 -14.36 -11.63
N ARG A 9 11.41 -14.75 -10.39
CA ARG A 9 10.84 -13.88 -9.35
C ARG A 9 11.87 -13.33 -8.40
N GLU A 10 13.16 -13.59 -8.59
CA GLU A 10 14.22 -13.17 -7.66
C GLU A 10 14.14 -11.67 -7.36
N THR A 11 13.89 -10.83 -8.36
CA THR A 11 13.74 -9.38 -8.17
C THR A 11 12.53 -8.98 -7.30
N TYR A 12 11.47 -9.79 -7.27
CA TYR A 12 10.18 -9.49 -6.61
C TYR A 12 9.99 -10.16 -5.25
N ASP A 13 10.68 -11.27 -4.99
CA ASP A 13 10.53 -12.05 -3.75
C ASP A 13 11.36 -11.47 -2.57
N HIS A 14 11.72 -10.18 -2.67
CA HIS A 14 12.45 -9.46 -1.63
C HIS A 14 11.52 -8.59 -0.80
N VAL A 15 11.47 -8.86 0.51
CA VAL A 15 10.77 -7.98 1.46
C VAL A 15 11.67 -6.80 1.83
N THR A 16 11.18 -5.58 1.60
CA THR A 16 11.88 -4.37 2.05
C THR A 16 11.76 -4.26 3.56
N GLN A 17 12.88 -4.44 4.28
CA GLN A 17 12.89 -4.20 5.72
C GLN A 17 12.68 -2.70 5.98
N THR A 18 11.60 -2.38 6.68
CA THR A 18 11.23 -1.00 6.99
C THR A 18 10.71 -0.93 8.41
N GLU A 19 11.10 0.12 9.13
CA GLU A 19 10.50 0.45 10.41
C GLU A 19 9.13 1.09 10.19
N TYR A 20 8.16 0.75 11.02
CA TYR A 20 6.79 1.26 10.91
C TYR A 20 6.51 2.25 12.04
N THR A 21 6.08 3.45 11.71
CA THR A 21 5.60 4.42 12.71
C THR A 21 4.19 4.07 13.19
N VAL A 22 3.37 3.53 12.29
CA VAL A 22 2.03 3.04 12.60
C VAL A 22 1.85 1.69 11.93
N LYS A 23 1.69 0.64 12.73
CA LYS A 23 1.27 -0.68 12.26
C LYS A 23 0.03 -1.07 13.05
N ILE A 24 -1.08 -1.28 12.35
CA ILE A 24 -2.30 -1.75 13.01
C ILE A 24 -2.24 -3.25 13.22
N GLU A 25 -2.96 -3.71 14.24
CA GLU A 25 -3.22 -5.12 14.39
C GLU A 25 -3.96 -5.67 13.16
N PRO A 26 -3.69 -6.93 12.77
CA PRO A 26 -4.40 -7.57 11.69
C PRO A 26 -5.93 -7.57 11.89
N GLY A 27 -6.63 -7.53 10.75
CA GLY A 27 -8.08 -7.62 10.69
C GLY A 27 -8.79 -6.30 10.39
N LEU A 28 -10.09 -6.44 10.11
CA LEU A 28 -10.95 -5.35 9.67
C LEU A 28 -12.04 -5.11 10.71
N ASN A 29 -11.85 -4.09 11.54
CA ASN A 29 -12.79 -3.73 12.60
C ASN A 29 -12.93 -2.20 12.72
N GLU A 30 -13.80 -1.77 13.63
CA GLU A 30 -14.10 -0.34 13.84
C GLU A 30 -12.89 0.46 14.35
N GLU A 31 -12.06 -0.13 15.21
CA GLU A 31 -10.86 0.52 15.75
C GLU A 31 -9.86 0.83 14.63
N VAL A 32 -9.65 -0.13 13.73
CA VAL A 32 -8.84 0.01 12.52
C VAL A 32 -9.37 1.14 11.64
N VAL A 33 -10.67 1.17 11.37
CA VAL A 33 -11.28 2.22 10.53
C VAL A 33 -11.10 3.60 11.15
N ARG A 34 -11.34 3.74 12.45
CA ARG A 34 -11.16 5.00 13.18
C ARG A 34 -9.71 5.46 13.17
N LEU A 35 -8.77 4.53 13.36
CA LEU A 35 -7.35 4.84 13.35
C LEU A 35 -6.88 5.28 11.97
N ILE A 36 -7.29 4.59 10.89
CA ILE A 36 -7.00 5.02 9.51
C ILE A 36 -7.51 6.44 9.28
N SER A 37 -8.75 6.73 9.69
CA SER A 37 -9.36 8.04 9.49
C SER A 37 -8.60 9.15 10.23
N LYS A 38 -8.18 8.88 11.47
CA LYS A 38 -7.31 9.77 12.26
C LYS A 38 -5.94 9.98 11.59
N GLU A 39 -5.28 8.91 11.17
CA GLU A 39 -3.95 8.97 10.52
C GLU A 39 -3.98 9.72 9.19
N LYS A 40 -5.10 9.65 8.48
CA LYS A 40 -5.34 10.37 7.22
C LYS A 40 -5.92 11.77 7.41
N ASN A 41 -6.18 12.18 8.66
CA ASN A 41 -6.81 13.46 9.00
C ASN A 41 -8.08 13.71 8.15
N GLU A 42 -8.93 12.68 8.06
CA GLU A 42 -10.13 12.72 7.25
C GLU A 42 -11.23 13.58 7.92
N PRO A 43 -12.09 14.24 7.11
CA PRO A 43 -13.26 14.92 7.65
C PRO A 43 -14.27 13.90 8.21
N GLU A 44 -15.05 14.32 9.20
CA GLU A 44 -15.99 13.46 9.94
C GLU A 44 -16.95 12.66 9.04
N TRP A 45 -17.44 13.28 7.96
CA TRP A 45 -18.36 12.60 7.03
C TRP A 45 -17.72 11.37 6.37
N MET A 46 -16.40 11.37 6.15
CA MET A 46 -15.68 10.25 5.57
C MET A 46 -15.57 9.10 6.56
N LEU A 47 -15.26 9.40 7.84
CA LEU A 47 -15.26 8.42 8.91
C LEU A 47 -16.62 7.72 9.01
N GLN A 48 -17.70 8.49 9.05
CA GLN A 48 -19.06 7.94 9.13
C GLN A 48 -19.37 7.02 7.95
N LYS A 49 -18.99 7.42 6.73
CA LYS A 49 -19.17 6.60 5.53
C LYS A 49 -18.38 5.30 5.59
N ARG A 50 -17.12 5.33 6.06
CA ARG A 50 -16.32 4.11 6.25
C ARG A 50 -16.95 3.16 7.27
N LEU A 51 -17.46 3.68 8.38
CA LEU A 51 -18.15 2.90 9.41
C LEU A 51 -19.44 2.27 8.88
N GLU A 52 -20.19 2.99 8.05
CA GLU A 52 -21.37 2.45 7.36
C GLU A 52 -20.98 1.31 6.40
N CYS A 53 -19.94 1.50 5.60
CA CYS A 53 -19.43 0.45 4.71
C CYS A 53 -18.96 -0.78 5.49
N LEU A 54 -18.30 -0.61 6.64
CA LEU A 54 -17.90 -1.74 7.50
C LEU A 54 -19.12 -2.51 8.02
N LYS A 55 -20.18 -1.80 8.44
CA LYS A 55 -21.44 -2.44 8.87
C LYS A 55 -22.10 -3.22 7.73
N LEU A 56 -22.05 -2.71 6.50
CA LEU A 56 -22.56 -3.41 5.33
C LEU A 56 -21.71 -4.64 5.01
N TYR A 57 -20.38 -4.49 4.97
CA TYR A 57 -19.43 -5.57 4.75
C TYR A 57 -19.70 -6.77 5.69
N ASN A 58 -19.83 -6.51 6.99
CA ASN A 58 -20.09 -7.55 7.99
C ASN A 58 -21.44 -8.26 7.83
N LYS A 59 -22.39 -7.67 7.10
CA LYS A 59 -23.70 -8.28 6.78
C LYS A 59 -23.70 -9.03 5.45
N MET A 60 -22.73 -8.77 4.58
CA MET A 60 -22.67 -9.39 3.27
C MET A 60 -22.10 -10.81 3.39
N PRO A 61 -22.73 -11.81 2.79
CA PRO A 61 -22.14 -13.14 2.71
C PRO A 61 -20.90 -13.12 1.81
N MET A 62 -19.97 -14.05 2.05
CA MET A 62 -18.84 -14.26 1.15
C MET A 62 -19.35 -14.61 -0.25
N PRO A 63 -18.78 -14.03 -1.32
CA PRO A 63 -19.18 -14.34 -2.68
C PRO A 63 -18.91 -15.81 -2.99
N ASN A 64 -19.80 -16.43 -3.77
CA ASN A 64 -19.73 -17.84 -4.16
C ASN A 64 -19.25 -18.05 -5.61
N TRP A 65 -18.85 -16.96 -6.28
CA TRP A 65 -18.35 -16.98 -7.64
C TRP A 65 -16.82 -16.79 -7.64
N GLY A 66 -16.12 -17.42 -8.58
CA GLY A 66 -14.66 -17.34 -8.70
C GLY A 66 -13.90 -18.43 -7.93
N PRO A 67 -12.58 -18.24 -7.73
CA PRO A 67 -11.75 -19.15 -6.94
C PRO A 67 -12.26 -19.31 -5.51
N SER A 68 -11.97 -20.45 -4.90
CA SER A 68 -12.35 -20.72 -3.51
C SER A 68 -11.68 -19.71 -2.57
N LEU A 69 -12.48 -19.14 -1.67
CA LEU A 69 -12.03 -18.25 -0.60
C LEU A 69 -11.98 -18.95 0.75
N THR A 70 -12.05 -20.28 0.80
CA THR A 70 -12.10 -21.05 2.06
C THR A 70 -10.86 -20.83 2.92
N ASP A 71 -9.69 -20.67 2.30
CA ASP A 71 -8.42 -20.45 2.99
C ASP A 71 -8.15 -18.96 3.29
N LEU A 72 -9.02 -18.05 2.85
CA LEU A 72 -8.86 -16.61 3.04
C LEU A 72 -9.33 -16.19 4.44
N ASP A 73 -8.37 -15.84 5.28
CA ASP A 73 -8.63 -15.27 6.61
C ASP A 73 -8.34 -13.77 6.62
N ILE A 74 -9.41 -12.97 6.48
CA ILE A 74 -9.38 -11.50 6.50
C ILE A 74 -8.77 -10.98 7.80
N ASN A 75 -8.94 -11.71 8.92
CA ASN A 75 -8.45 -11.27 10.23
C ASN A 75 -6.92 -11.37 10.35
N LYS A 76 -6.24 -12.05 9.42
CA LYS A 76 -4.77 -12.14 9.39
C LYS A 76 -4.12 -11.06 8.52
N ILE A 77 -4.91 -10.24 7.84
CA ILE A 77 -4.41 -9.22 6.92
C ILE A 77 -4.22 -7.90 7.68
N THR A 78 -3.04 -7.30 7.56
CA THR A 78 -2.80 -5.92 8.01
C THR A 78 -3.28 -4.95 6.93
N PHE A 79 -4.37 -4.23 7.18
CA PHE A 79 -4.99 -3.33 6.20
C PHE A 79 -4.35 -1.94 6.11
N PHE A 80 -3.52 -1.57 7.08
CA PHE A 80 -2.91 -0.25 7.13
C PHE A 80 -1.54 -0.29 7.79
N ALA A 81 -0.57 0.33 7.14
CA ALA A 81 0.75 0.49 7.70
C ALA A 81 1.35 1.79 7.18
N THR A 82 2.09 2.47 8.04
CA THR A 82 2.88 3.64 7.67
C THR A 82 4.33 3.34 7.97
N ALA A 83 5.14 3.31 6.91
CA ALA A 83 6.59 3.29 7.02
C ALA A 83 7.10 4.56 7.72
N ASP A 84 8.21 4.46 8.44
CA ASP A 84 8.97 5.59 8.93
C ASP A 84 9.74 6.28 7.79
N ALA A 85 8.98 6.85 6.87
CA ALA A 85 9.47 7.66 5.79
C ALA A 85 8.87 9.06 5.93
N LYS A 86 9.66 10.10 5.68
CA LYS A 86 9.15 11.48 5.63
C LYS A 86 7.99 11.51 4.64
N LYS A 87 6.77 11.76 5.14
CA LYS A 87 5.56 11.92 4.31
C LYS A 87 5.84 13.03 3.29
N ASN A 88 5.58 12.77 2.01
CA ASN A 88 5.72 13.75 0.92
C ASN A 88 7.14 14.32 0.75
N ALA A 89 8.16 13.45 0.64
CA ALA A 89 9.48 13.88 0.17
C ALA A 89 9.33 14.62 -1.16
N ARG A 90 9.76 15.88 -1.18
CA ARG A 90 9.70 16.74 -2.38
C ARG A 90 10.88 16.53 -3.32
N SER A 91 11.91 15.85 -2.83
CA SER A 91 13.11 15.48 -3.57
C SER A 91 13.36 13.99 -3.42
N TRP A 92 14.01 13.40 -4.41
CA TRP A 92 14.45 12.00 -4.33
C TRP A 92 15.41 11.80 -3.14
N ASP A 93 16.23 12.80 -2.83
CA ASP A 93 17.23 12.74 -1.76
C ASP A 93 16.60 12.55 -0.37
N ASP A 94 15.39 13.06 -0.15
CA ASP A 94 14.65 12.96 1.10
C ASP A 94 14.03 11.57 1.35
N VAL A 95 14.04 10.66 0.37
CA VAL A 95 13.52 9.30 0.51
C VAL A 95 14.52 8.43 1.28
N PRO A 96 14.08 7.62 2.27
CA PRO A 96 14.95 6.68 2.99
C PRO A 96 15.70 5.72 2.05
N GLU A 97 16.93 5.37 2.44
CA GLU A 97 17.85 4.58 1.60
C GLU A 97 17.33 3.17 1.29
N ASN A 98 16.74 2.49 2.28
CA ASN A 98 16.13 1.17 2.09
C ASN A 98 15.02 1.19 1.03
N ILE A 99 14.25 2.27 0.96
CA ILE A 99 13.19 2.46 -0.03
C ILE A 99 13.81 2.77 -1.40
N LYS A 100 14.81 3.67 -1.49
CA LYS A 100 15.50 3.96 -2.77
C LYS A 100 16.03 2.69 -3.42
N GLN A 101 16.68 1.82 -2.65
CA GLN A 101 17.21 0.54 -3.15
C GLN A 101 16.13 -0.36 -3.71
N THR A 102 14.95 -0.43 -3.07
CA THR A 102 13.80 -1.18 -3.60
C THR A 102 13.33 -0.59 -4.92
N PHE A 103 13.25 0.74 -5.03
CA PHE A 103 12.82 1.41 -6.26
C PHE A 103 13.83 1.25 -7.40
N GLU A 104 15.14 1.24 -7.09
CA GLU A 104 16.21 0.96 -8.04
C GLU A 104 16.14 -0.48 -8.56
N LYS A 105 15.95 -1.47 -7.67
CA LYS A 105 15.74 -2.87 -8.07
C LYS A 105 14.53 -3.04 -8.97
N LEU A 106 13.47 -2.26 -8.74
CA LEU A 106 12.27 -2.24 -9.57
C LEU A 106 12.43 -1.41 -10.87
N GLY A 107 13.55 -0.72 -11.07
CA GLY A 107 13.82 0.07 -12.27
C GLY A 107 13.01 1.37 -12.38
N ILE A 108 12.42 1.85 -11.28
CA ILE A 108 11.50 3.01 -11.29
C ILE A 108 12.21 4.32 -11.70
N PRO A 109 13.41 4.66 -11.20
CA PRO A 109 14.09 5.90 -11.60
C PRO A 109 14.42 5.97 -13.09
N GLU A 110 14.72 4.83 -13.72
CA GLU A 110 14.99 4.76 -15.16
C GLU A 110 13.70 4.96 -15.97
N ALA A 111 12.61 4.32 -15.54
CA ALA A 111 11.29 4.49 -16.14
C ALA A 111 10.78 5.93 -16.02
N GLU A 112 11.00 6.60 -14.88
CA GLU A 112 10.65 8.00 -14.67
C GLU A 112 11.39 8.91 -15.66
N ARG A 113 12.70 8.75 -15.81
CA ARG A 113 13.52 9.54 -16.75
C ARG A 113 13.13 9.33 -18.21
N LYS A 114 12.79 8.09 -18.59
CA LYS A 114 12.52 7.72 -19.98
C LYS A 114 11.09 8.04 -20.44
N SER A 115 10.08 7.96 -19.57
CA SER A 115 8.69 7.94 -20.03
C SER A 115 7.67 8.69 -19.19
N LEU A 116 7.99 9.10 -17.95
CA LEU A 116 6.98 9.72 -17.09
C LEU A 116 7.17 11.24 -17.01
N ALA A 117 6.08 12.00 -17.17
CA ALA A 117 6.04 13.46 -16.99
C ALA A 117 6.08 13.90 -15.51
N GLY A 118 6.62 13.02 -14.65
CA GLY A 118 6.52 13.06 -13.21
C GLY A 118 6.12 11.69 -12.66
N ALA A 119 6.70 11.29 -11.53
CA ALA A 119 6.33 10.05 -10.84
C ALA A 119 5.88 10.34 -9.40
N GLY A 120 4.80 9.67 -9.01
CA GLY A 120 4.35 9.53 -7.63
C GLY A 120 4.65 8.12 -7.17
N ALA A 121 5.44 7.97 -6.11
CA ALA A 121 5.73 6.70 -5.47
C ALA A 121 4.85 6.53 -4.25
N GLN A 122 4.04 5.46 -4.25
CA GLN A 122 3.37 5.00 -3.05
C GLN A 122 4.19 3.88 -2.42
N PHE A 123 4.42 3.99 -1.12
CA PHE A 123 5.05 2.94 -0.33
C PHE A 123 4.21 2.73 0.92
N GLU A 124 3.82 1.48 1.17
CA GLU A 124 2.81 1.13 2.15
C GLU A 124 1.50 1.92 1.91
N SER A 125 0.87 2.42 2.97
CA SER A 125 -0.38 3.17 2.87
C SER A 125 -0.19 4.66 2.53
N ASN A 126 1.03 5.14 2.26
CA ASN A 126 1.31 6.57 2.04
C ASN A 126 2.13 6.87 0.78
N THR A 127 1.95 8.09 0.26
CA THR A 127 2.80 8.63 -0.80
C THR A 127 4.10 9.12 -0.18
N ILE A 128 5.21 8.57 -0.65
CA ILE A 128 6.56 8.89 -0.14
C ILE A 128 7.27 9.89 -1.03
N TYR A 129 7.05 9.87 -2.34
CA TYR A 129 7.67 10.78 -3.30
C TYR A 129 6.66 11.21 -4.34
N HIS A 130 6.72 12.48 -4.70
CA HIS A 130 5.91 13.03 -5.78
C HIS A 130 6.69 14.15 -6.46
N ASN A 131 7.03 13.95 -7.73
CA ASN A 131 7.68 14.96 -8.55
C ASN A 131 6.86 15.17 -9.82
N LEU A 132 6.43 16.41 -10.06
CA LEU A 132 5.84 16.82 -11.33
C LEU A 132 6.93 17.57 -12.08
N LYS A 133 7.20 17.20 -13.35
CA LYS A 133 8.01 18.08 -14.19
C LYS A 133 7.31 19.44 -14.25
N LYS A 134 8.00 20.48 -13.80
CA LYS A 134 7.60 21.85 -14.12
C LYS A 134 7.81 22.05 -15.62
N GLU A 135 6.79 22.60 -16.28
CA GLU A 135 6.84 22.99 -17.70
C GLU A 135 8.03 23.92 -17.99
#